data_AF-A0A1F9N9B7-F1
#
_entry.id   AF-A0A1F9N9B7-F1
#
_cell.length_a   1.000
_cell.length_b   1.000
_cell.length_c   1.000
_cell.angle_alpha   90.00
_cell.angle_beta   90.00
_cell.angle_gamma   90.00
#
_symmetry.space_group_name_H-M   'P 1'
#
loop_
_entity.id
_entity.type
_entity.pdbx_description
1 polymer ?
#
loop_
_entity_poly.entity_id
_entity_poly.type
_entity_poly.pdbx_seq_one_letter_code
_entity_poly.pdbx_strand_id
1 'polypeptide(L)'
;MAVFIEALADGGVKMGLPRPLALTLATQTVLGSARLCHEEQLHPALLKDLVTSPGGTTIAGLHALESSGFRGAVMDAVSAAAERSKELGKRS
;
A
#
# COMPACT_ATOMS: atom_id res chain seq x y z
N MET A 1 6.42 -5.78 -2.12
CA MET A 1 5.33 -5.79 -1.12
C MET A 1 5.85 -5.83 0.32
N ALA A 2 6.87 -6.62 0.65
CA ALA A 2 7.50 -6.57 1.98
C ALA A 2 7.91 -5.14 2.41
N VAL A 3 8.51 -4.35 1.51
CA VAL A 3 8.84 -2.93 1.75
C VAL A 3 7.61 -2.07 2.12
N PHE A 4 6.43 -2.36 1.54
CA PHE A 4 5.20 -1.64 1.88
C PHE A 4 4.70 -1.98 3.28
N ILE A 5 4.75 -3.27 3.65
CA ILE A 5 4.41 -3.75 4.99
C ILE A 5 5.37 -3.16 6.03
N GLU A 6 6.67 -3.15 5.74
CA GLU A 6 7.71 -2.55 6.59
C GLU A 6 7.47 -1.05 6.78
N ALA A 7 7.25 -0.30 5.70
CA ALA A 7 6.95 1.13 5.78
C ALA A 7 5.68 1.43 6.61
N LEU A 8 4.65 0.60 6.47
CA LEU A 8 3.43 0.72 7.26
C LEU A 8 3.69 0.42 8.75
N ALA A 9 4.49 -0.59 9.05
CA ALA A 9 4.90 -0.93 10.40
C ALA A 9 5.78 0.17 11.03
N ASP A 10 6.71 0.76 10.26
CA ASP A 10 7.51 1.91 10.69
C ASP A 10 6.64 3.12 11.01
N GLY A 11 5.59 3.36 10.22
CA GLY A 11 4.55 4.35 10.55
C GLY A 11 3.91 4.07 11.91
N GLY A 12 3.57 2.81 12.19
CA GLY A 12 3.04 2.39 13.49
C GLY A 12 4.02 2.63 14.65
N VAL A 13 5.29 2.30 14.46
CA VAL A 13 6.34 2.52 15.48
C VAL A 13 6.59 4.01 15.71
N LYS A 14 6.58 4.83 14.66
CA LYS A 14 6.65 6.30 14.79
C LYS A 14 5.52 6.86 15.66
N MET A 15 4.36 6.20 15.65
CA MET A 15 3.20 6.56 16.49
C MET A 15 3.19 5.86 17.86
N GLY A 16 4.26 5.14 18.22
CA GLY A 16 4.46 4.56 19.55
C GLY A 16 4.13 3.08 19.69
N LEU A 17 3.79 2.37 18.60
CA LEU A 17 3.56 0.93 18.69
C LEU A 17 4.88 0.16 18.88
N PRO A 18 4.88 -0.95 19.65
CA PRO A 18 6.01 -1.88 19.64
C PRO A 18 6.20 -2.50 18.26
N ARG A 19 7.47 -2.62 17.82
CA ARG A 19 7.85 -3.18 16.50
C ARG A 19 7.15 -4.50 16.16
N PRO A 20 7.11 -5.53 17.03
CA PRO A 20 6.46 -6.80 16.68
C PRO A 20 4.97 -6.62 16.40
N LEU A 21 4.27 -5.83 17.21
CA LEU A 21 2.85 -5.55 17.04
C LEU A 21 2.58 -4.75 15.75
N ALA A 22 3.40 -3.74 15.47
CA ALA A 22 3.25 -2.93 14.26
C ALA A 22 3.40 -3.78 12.99
N LEU A 23 4.36 -4.72 12.97
CA LEU A 23 4.53 -5.67 11.87
C LEU A 23 3.33 -6.61 11.71
N THR A 24 2.81 -7.15 12.81
CA THR A 24 1.61 -8.00 12.78
C THR A 24 0.42 -7.26 12.21
N LEU A 25 0.14 -6.05 12.71
CA LEU A 25 -0.98 -5.23 12.24
C LEU A 25 -0.81 -4.85 10.77
N ALA A 26 0.35 -4.35 10.37
CA ALA A 26 0.63 -3.97 8.99
C ALA A 26 0.43 -5.15 8.01
N THR A 27 0.95 -6.33 8.38
CA THR A 27 0.80 -7.54 7.56
C THR A 27 -0.66 -7.94 7.41
N GLN A 28 -1.43 -7.96 8.50
CA GLN A 28 -2.85 -8.32 8.47
C GLN A 28 -3.69 -7.29 7.72
N THR A 29 -3.39 -6.00 7.85
CA THR A 29 -4.07 -4.93 7.10
C THR A 29 -3.90 -5.11 5.59
N VAL A 30 -2.68 -5.39 5.13
CA VAL A 30 -2.40 -5.62 3.70
C VAL A 30 -3.07 -6.90 3.22
N LEU A 31 -2.98 -8.00 4.00
CA LEU A 31 -3.62 -9.27 3.67
C LEU A 31 -5.14 -9.12 3.56
N GLY A 32 -5.79 -8.50 4.55
CA GLY A 32 -7.23 -8.30 4.56
C GLY A 32 -7.72 -7.48 3.38
N SER A 33 -7.00 -6.39 3.04
CA SER A 33 -7.33 -5.55 1.88
C SER A 33 -7.22 -6.33 0.57
N ALA A 34 -6.15 -7.11 0.40
CA ALA A 34 -5.96 -7.94 -0.79
C ALA A 34 -7.04 -9.02 -0.92
N ARG A 35 -7.42 -9.65 0.19
CA ARG A 35 -8.50 -10.65 0.23
C ARG A 35 -9.83 -10.05 -0.17
N LEU A 36 -10.20 -8.87 0.33
CA LEU A 36 -11.45 -8.22 -0.06
C LEU A 36 -11.50 -7.90 -1.57
N CYS A 37 -10.40 -7.44 -2.15
CA CYS A 37 -10.35 -7.20 -3.60
C CYS A 37 -10.46 -8.51 -4.41
N HIS A 38 -9.87 -9.60 -3.93
CA HIS A 38 -9.79 -10.86 -4.67
C HIS A 38 -10.99 -11.78 -4.45
N GLU A 39 -11.37 -12.03 -3.20
CA GLU A 39 -12.42 -12.95 -2.80
C GLU A 39 -13.80 -12.32 -3.05
N GLU A 40 -14.00 -11.06 -2.62
CA GLU A 40 -15.27 -10.35 -2.75
C GLU A 40 -15.40 -9.58 -4.08
N GLN A 41 -14.39 -9.65 -4.96
CA GLN A 41 -14.34 -8.97 -6.26
C GLN A 41 -14.65 -7.46 -6.18
N LEU A 42 -14.36 -6.85 -5.03
CA LEU A 42 -14.60 -5.42 -4.82
C LEU A 42 -13.59 -4.60 -5.60
N HIS A 43 -14.09 -3.63 -6.35
CA HIS A 43 -13.21 -2.65 -7.00
C HIS A 43 -12.44 -1.86 -5.93
N PRO A 44 -11.10 -1.66 -6.04
CA PRO A 44 -10.31 -0.98 -5.01
C PRO A 44 -10.80 0.42 -4.65
N ALA A 45 -11.36 1.16 -5.63
CA ALA A 45 -11.96 2.46 -5.37
C ALA A 45 -13.17 2.37 -4.42
N LEU A 46 -14.02 1.36 -4.60
CA LEU A 46 -15.16 1.10 -3.73
C LEU A 46 -14.67 0.68 -2.34
N LEU A 47 -13.70 -0.24 -2.25
CA LEU A 47 -13.13 -0.65 -0.97
C LEU A 47 -12.56 0.55 -0.19
N LYS A 48 -11.83 1.43 -0.87
CA LYS A 48 -11.30 2.68 -0.29
C LYS A 48 -12.44 3.57 0.22
N ASP A 49 -13.53 3.73 -0.55
CA ASP A 49 -14.67 4.55 -0.12
C ASP A 49 -15.41 3.92 1.09
N LEU A 50 -15.57 2.59 1.13
CA LEU A 50 -16.22 1.87 2.24
C LEU A 50 -15.52 2.05 3.59
N VAL A 51 -14.20 2.30 3.60
CA VAL A 51 -13.40 2.50 4.82
C VAL A 51 -13.06 3.96 5.10
N THR A 52 -13.61 4.89 4.32
CA THR A 52 -13.32 6.32 4.42
C THR A 52 -14.55 7.10 4.86
N SER A 53 -14.53 7.63 6.08
CA SER A 53 -15.59 8.48 6.62
C SER A 53 -15.29 9.97 6.41
N PRO A 54 -16.34 10.82 6.27
CA PRO A 54 -16.18 12.28 6.23
C PRO A 54 -15.45 12.80 7.48
N GLY A 55 -14.35 13.52 7.29
CA GLY A 55 -13.53 14.07 8.38
C GLY A 55 -12.76 13.03 9.21
N GLY A 56 -12.75 11.75 8.81
CA GLY A 56 -12.10 10.66 9.54
C GLY A 56 -10.58 10.61 9.40
N THR A 57 -9.97 9.69 10.14
CA THR A 57 -8.51 9.46 10.10
C THR A 57 -8.04 8.88 8.76
N THR A 58 -8.86 8.02 8.13
CA THR A 58 -8.54 7.44 6.81
C THR A 58 -8.38 8.50 5.74
N ILE A 59 -9.28 9.48 5.64
CA ILE A 59 -9.19 10.52 4.61
C ILE A 59 -7.98 11.44 4.84
N ALA A 60 -7.60 11.71 6.08
CA ALA A 60 -6.38 12.45 6.39
C ALA A 60 -5.12 11.67 5.95
N GLY A 61 -5.09 10.36 6.19
CA GLY A 61 -4.01 9.48 5.70
C GLY A 61 -3.95 9.42 4.18
N LEU A 62 -5.09 9.27 3.51
CA LEU A 62 -5.17 9.29 2.04
C LEU A 62 -4.65 10.62 1.48
N HIS A 63 -5.05 11.76 2.05
CA HIS A 63 -4.55 13.07 1.61
C HIS A 63 -3.02 13.17 1.74
N ALA A 64 -2.44 12.66 2.83
CA ALA A 64 -0.99 12.64 3.00
C ALA A 64 -0.27 11.74 1.96
N LEU A 65 -0.85 10.58 1.63
CA LEU A 65 -0.33 9.70 0.57
C LEU A 65 -0.37 10.37 -0.80
N GLU A 66 -1.49 11.00 -1.15
CA GLU A 66 -1.64 11.70 -2.44
C GLU A 66 -0.72 12.91 -2.53
N SER A 67 -0.58 13.69 -1.45
CA SER A 67 0.37 14.82 -1.37
C SER A 67 1.83 14.39 -1.54
N SER A 68 2.14 13.13 -1.21
CA SER A 68 3.46 12.53 -1.38
C SER A 68 3.66 11.87 -2.74
N GLY A 69 2.68 11.96 -3.66
CA GLY A 69 2.78 11.37 -5.00
C GLY A 69 2.68 9.84 -5.03
N PHE A 70 2.02 9.22 -4.05
CA PHE A 70 2.01 7.77 -3.85
C PHE A 70 1.68 6.97 -5.13
N ARG A 71 0.60 7.34 -5.84
CA ARG A 71 0.19 6.62 -7.06
C ARG A 71 1.25 6.67 -8.15
N GLY A 72 1.83 7.86 -8.36
CA GLY A 72 2.91 8.06 -9.33
C GLY A 72 4.11 7.17 -9.00
N ALA A 73 4.58 7.21 -7.76
CA ALA A 73 5.71 6.41 -7.31
C ALA A 73 5.49 4.89 -7.52
N VAL A 74 4.28 4.39 -7.25
CA VAL A 74 3.94 2.97 -7.46
C VAL A 74 3.89 2.63 -8.96
N MET A 75 3.30 3.49 -9.79
CA MET A 75 3.26 3.29 -11.25
C MET A 75 4.67 3.30 -11.86
N ASP A 76 5.51 4.23 -11.42
CA ASP A 76 6.90 4.36 -11.88
C ASP A 76 7.72 3.13 -11.49
N ALA A 77 7.53 2.60 -10.28
CA ALA A 77 8.18 1.36 -9.85
C ALA A 77 7.85 0.17 -10.76
N VAL A 78 6.59 0.04 -11.19
CA VAL A 78 6.16 -1.03 -12.12
C VAL A 78 6.76 -0.81 -13.50
N SER A 79 6.67 0.40 -14.03
CA SER A 79 7.24 0.76 -15.33
C SER A 79 8.76 0.51 -15.37
N ALA A 80 9.49 0.94 -14.36
CA ALA A 80 10.94 0.74 -14.26
C ALA A 80 11.31 -0.75 -14.21
N ALA A 81 10.56 -1.56 -13.44
CA ALA A 81 10.77 -3.00 -13.40
C ALA A 81 10.49 -3.67 -14.76
N ALA A 82 9.44 -3.24 -15.46
CA ALA A 82 9.08 -3.76 -16.78
C ALA A 82 10.13 -3.41 -17.84
N GLU A 83 10.61 -2.16 -17.90
CA GLU A 83 11.67 -1.76 -18.82
C GLU A 83 12.96 -2.52 -18.54
N ARG A 84 13.34 -2.67 -17.27
CA ARG A 84 14.51 -3.47 -16.90
C ARG A 84 14.39 -4.93 -17.35
N SER A 85 13.19 -5.52 -17.23
CA SER A 85 12.94 -6.88 -17.71
C SER A 85 13.15 -7.01 -19.22
N LYS A 86 12.68 -6.03 -20.02
CA LYS A 86 12.89 -6.00 -21.48
C LYS A 86 14.37 -5.90 -21.85
N GLU A 87 15.14 -5.06 -21.16
CA GLU A 87 16.58 -4.92 -21.37
C GLU A 87 17.32 -6.25 -21.15
N LEU A 88 16.97 -6.96 -20.08
CA LEU A 88 17.57 -8.26 -19.75
C LEU A 88 17.20 -9.33 -20.78
N GLY A 89 15.95 -9.35 -21.24
CA GLY A 89 15.49 -10.28 -22.27
C GLY A 89 16.15 -10.09 -23.64
N LYS A 90 16.55 -8.86 -24.00
CA LYS A 90 17.31 -8.57 -25.23
C LYS A 90 18.77 -9.04 -25.19
N ARG A 91 19.29 -9.38 -24.00
CA ARG A 91 20.67 -9.90 -23.81
C ARG A 91 20.72 -11.42 -23.72
N SER A 92 19.58 -12.10 -23.87
CA SER A 92 19.44 -13.56 -23.86
C SER A 92 19.29 -14.12 -25.28
#